data_AF-T1I8F1-F1
#
_entry.id   AF-T1I8F1-F1
#
_cell.length_a   1.000
_cell.length_b   1.000
_cell.length_c   1.000
_cell.angle_alpha   90.00
_cell.angle_beta   90.00
_cell.angle_gamma   90.00
#
_symmetry.space_group_name_H-M   'P 1'
#
loop_
_entity.id
_entity.type
_entity.pdbx_description
1 polymer ?
#
loop_
_entity_poly.entity_id
_entity_poly.type
_entity_poly.pdbx_seq_one_letter_code
_entity_poly.pdbx_strand_id
1 'polypeptide(L)'
;MEYRIPVLIRVEPARFEKIIGKQFDYQKQLADAQTMGLRASLKTANLLTGALFIDLDFYPKARGNSTGPLRVVDGYPVLLTMSGGLSQIQQKLMAVLDKVNDLPLTPMVSEATKTLAEIQSTLRELKKTLASLNQITSSKAMQSLAQDMQQTLQELNRSMQGLQPGSPAYNRLLANMQRLDQVLRELQSVLRTLNDKSNALIFQAPESEDPQPKRAKP
;
A
#
# COMPACT_ATOMS: atom_id res chain seq x y z
N MET A 1 -2.54 -0.11 -26.55
CA MET A 1 -1.32 -0.80 -27.02
C MET A 1 -0.23 -0.53 -26.02
N GLU A 2 0.43 -1.56 -25.49
CA GLU A 2 1.46 -1.41 -24.46
C GLU A 2 2.79 -1.07 -25.14
N TYR A 3 3.26 0.17 -24.99
CA TYR A 3 4.51 0.63 -25.59
C TYR A 3 5.70 0.17 -24.75
N ARG A 4 6.68 -0.53 -25.35
CA ARG A 4 7.87 -1.05 -24.67
C ARG A 4 9.14 -0.52 -25.33
N ILE A 5 10.11 -0.13 -24.51
CA ILE A 5 11.42 0.38 -24.97
C ILE A 5 12.40 -0.81 -25.04
N PRO A 6 12.96 -1.15 -26.21
CA PRO A 6 13.97 -2.20 -26.32
C PRO A 6 15.31 -1.72 -25.74
N VAL A 7 15.96 -2.60 -24.98
CA VAL A 7 17.29 -2.34 -24.40
C VAL A 7 18.20 -3.51 -24.76
N LEU A 8 19.31 -3.20 -25.42
CA LEU A 8 20.33 -4.18 -25.74
C LEU A 8 21.31 -4.30 -24.56
N ILE A 9 21.58 -5.55 -24.17
CA ILE A 9 22.57 -5.86 -23.15
C ILE A 9 23.69 -6.69 -23.78
N ARG A 10 24.93 -6.38 -23.38
CA ARG A 10 26.07 -7.23 -23.69
C ARG A 10 26.41 -8.03 -22.44
N VAL A 11 26.38 -9.35 -22.57
CA VAL A 11 26.81 -10.25 -21.50
C VAL A 11 28.23 -10.71 -21.80
N GLU A 12 29.05 -10.78 -20.76
CA GLU A 12 30.46 -11.18 -20.83
C GLU A 12 30.64 -12.52 -20.09
N PRO A 13 30.47 -13.68 -20.76
CA PRO A 13 30.52 -15.00 -20.11
C PRO A 13 31.84 -15.27 -19.38
N ALA A 14 32.94 -14.70 -19.88
CA ALA A 14 34.27 -14.80 -19.27
C ALA A 14 34.30 -14.37 -17.78
N ARG A 15 33.38 -13.50 -17.34
CA ARG A 15 33.26 -13.10 -15.93
C ARG A 15 32.80 -14.24 -15.02
N PHE A 16 32.18 -15.28 -15.57
CA PHE A 16 31.61 -16.40 -14.84
C PHE A 16 32.40 -17.70 -15.01
N GLU A 17 33.38 -17.76 -15.92
CA GLU A 17 34.16 -18.98 -16.22
C GLU A 17 34.84 -19.57 -14.98
N LYS A 18 35.30 -18.74 -14.04
CA LYS A 18 35.92 -19.18 -12.79
C LYS A 18 34.94 -19.87 -11.83
N ILE A 19 33.64 -19.62 -11.99
CA ILE A 19 32.58 -20.10 -11.10
C ILE A 19 31.83 -21.29 -11.73
N ILE A 20 31.60 -21.26 -13.05
CA ILE A 20 30.70 -22.20 -13.74
C ILE A 20 31.45 -23.16 -14.69
N GLY A 21 32.76 -22.95 -14.88
CA GLY A 21 33.61 -23.82 -15.72
C GLY A 21 33.56 -23.50 -17.22
N LYS A 22 34.48 -24.09 -17.99
CA LYS A 22 34.74 -23.75 -19.41
C LYS A 22 33.70 -24.27 -20.40
N GLN A 23 32.83 -25.21 -20.02
CA GLN A 23 31.81 -25.82 -20.90
C GLN A 23 30.42 -25.19 -20.74
N PHE A 24 30.36 -23.88 -20.49
CA PHE A 24 29.11 -23.18 -20.20
C PHE A 24 28.38 -22.73 -21.48
N ASP A 25 27.28 -23.41 -21.82
CA ASP A 25 26.33 -22.95 -22.84
C ASP A 25 25.43 -21.87 -22.25
N TYR A 26 25.81 -20.61 -22.47
CA TYR A 26 25.11 -19.45 -21.94
C TYR A 26 23.66 -19.35 -22.43
N GLN A 27 23.38 -19.65 -23.69
CA GLN A 27 22.03 -19.50 -24.25
C GLN A 27 21.07 -20.50 -23.62
N LYS A 28 21.51 -21.76 -23.50
CA LYS A 28 20.74 -22.80 -22.83
C LYS A 28 20.50 -22.46 -21.35
N GLN A 29 21.55 -22.05 -20.63
CA GLN A 29 21.40 -21.71 -19.22
C GLN A 29 20.45 -20.53 -18.99
N LEU A 30 20.47 -19.54 -19.88
CA LEU A 30 19.59 -18.37 -19.76
C LEU A 30 18.13 -18.75 -20.02
N ALA A 31 17.87 -19.66 -20.96
CA ALA A 31 16.54 -20.22 -21.19
C ALA A 31 16.06 -21.00 -19.95
N ASP A 32 16.90 -21.88 -19.40
CA ASP A 32 16.59 -22.63 -18.18
C ASP A 32 16.34 -21.68 -17.00
N ALA A 33 17.17 -20.64 -16.83
CA ALA A 33 16.98 -19.64 -15.79
C ALA A 33 15.64 -18.91 -15.92
N GLN A 34 15.22 -18.55 -17.14
CA GLN A 34 13.91 -17.93 -17.38
C GLN A 34 12.75 -18.87 -17.02
N THR A 35 12.88 -20.17 -17.25
CA THR A 35 11.88 -21.18 -16.83
C THR A 35 11.78 -21.27 -15.30
N MET A 36 12.90 -21.07 -14.60
CA MET A 36 12.97 -20.98 -13.13
C MET A 36 12.48 -19.62 -12.58
N GLY A 37 12.05 -18.72 -13.46
CA GLY A 37 11.48 -17.42 -13.08
C GLY A 37 12.46 -16.25 -13.12
N LEU A 38 13.61 -16.37 -13.81
CA LEU A 38 14.50 -15.23 -14.03
C LEU A 38 13.75 -14.06 -14.67
N ARG A 39 13.97 -12.86 -14.14
CA ARG A 39 13.41 -11.61 -14.65
C ARG A 39 14.46 -10.52 -14.62
N ALA A 40 14.39 -9.65 -15.62
CA ALA A 40 15.15 -8.40 -15.66
C ALA A 40 14.31 -7.24 -15.10
N SER A 41 14.90 -6.41 -14.26
CA SER A 41 14.29 -5.19 -13.78
C SER A 41 15.28 -4.03 -13.81
N LEU A 42 14.80 -2.81 -14.04
CA LEU A 42 15.63 -1.63 -13.86
C LEU A 42 15.61 -1.25 -12.38
N LYS A 43 16.79 -1.27 -11.75
CA LYS A 43 16.98 -0.79 -10.38
C LYS A 43 17.86 0.45 -10.40
N THR A 44 17.69 1.29 -9.39
CA THR A 44 18.44 2.52 -9.28
C THR A 44 19.84 2.21 -8.74
N ALA A 45 20.86 2.44 -9.57
CA ALA A 45 22.26 2.32 -9.17
C ALA A 45 22.66 3.51 -8.30
N ASN A 46 22.18 4.69 -8.69
CA ASN A 46 22.42 5.93 -7.99
C ASN A 46 21.17 6.80 -8.07
N LEU A 47 20.56 7.05 -6.91
CA LEU A 47 19.35 7.86 -6.79
C LEU A 47 19.59 9.30 -7.23
N LEU A 48 20.83 9.76 -7.12
CA LEU A 48 21.24 11.13 -7.33
C LEU A 48 21.42 11.46 -8.82
N THR A 49 22.03 10.54 -9.56
CA THR A 49 22.24 10.71 -11.01
C THR A 49 21.12 10.11 -11.85
N GLY A 50 20.17 9.43 -11.20
CA GLY A 50 19.15 8.62 -11.88
C GLY A 50 19.76 7.44 -12.64
N ALA A 51 21.04 7.13 -12.44
CA ALA A 51 21.69 6.01 -13.10
C ALA A 51 20.96 4.73 -12.72
N LEU A 52 20.57 3.97 -13.74
CA LEU A 52 19.91 2.69 -13.59
C LEU A 52 20.88 1.57 -13.94
N PHE A 53 20.70 0.43 -13.29
CA PHE A 53 21.32 -0.82 -13.71
C PHE A 53 20.23 -1.87 -13.96
N ILE A 54 20.59 -2.85 -14.77
CA ILE A 54 19.73 -4.00 -15.04
C ILE A 54 20.05 -5.05 -13.97
N ASP A 55 19.05 -5.32 -13.15
CA ASP A 55 19.07 -6.35 -12.13
C ASP A 55 18.41 -7.61 -12.69
N LEU A 56 19.06 -8.76 -12.47
CA LEU A 56 18.58 -10.07 -12.88
C LEU A 56 18.35 -10.90 -11.61
N ASP A 57 17.10 -11.27 -11.35
CA ASP A 57 16.72 -11.99 -10.13
C ASP A 57 15.60 -13.01 -10.41
N PHE A 58 15.43 -13.99 -9.52
CA PHE A 58 14.52 -15.11 -9.69
C PHE A 58 13.21 -14.90 -8.94
N TYR A 59 12.10 -15.00 -9.66
CA TYR A 59 10.75 -14.87 -9.14
C TYR A 59 9.89 -16.07 -9.55
N PRO A 60 9.99 -17.20 -8.82
CA PRO A 60 9.33 -18.45 -9.21
C PRO A 60 7.80 -18.34 -9.36
N LYS A 61 7.19 -17.43 -8.60
CA LYS A 61 5.73 -17.17 -8.60
C LYS A 61 5.29 -16.08 -9.58
N ALA A 62 6.21 -15.51 -10.39
CA ALA A 62 5.85 -14.49 -11.37
C ALA A 62 4.92 -15.08 -12.44
N ARG A 63 3.89 -14.34 -12.83
CA ARG A 63 3.01 -14.74 -13.94
C ARG A 63 3.79 -14.75 -15.26
N GLY A 64 3.39 -15.63 -16.18
CA GLY A 64 3.98 -15.69 -17.52
C GLY A 64 5.35 -16.37 -17.59
N ASN A 65 5.66 -17.31 -16.69
CA ASN A 65 6.81 -18.19 -16.88
C ASN A 65 6.61 -18.96 -18.19
N SER A 66 7.48 -18.69 -19.17
CA SER A 66 7.46 -19.38 -20.45
C SER A 66 8.25 -20.67 -20.30
N THR A 67 7.59 -21.81 -20.48
CA THR A 67 8.24 -23.11 -20.66
C THR A 67 8.57 -23.25 -22.14
N GLY A 68 9.79 -22.88 -22.54
CA GLY A 68 10.20 -22.91 -23.95
C GLY A 68 11.45 -22.07 -24.22
N PRO A 69 11.96 -22.08 -25.47
CA PRO A 69 13.12 -21.28 -25.85
C PRO A 69 12.86 -19.79 -25.63
N LEU A 70 13.94 -19.03 -25.42
CA LEU A 70 13.85 -17.57 -25.27
C LEU A 70 13.19 -16.97 -26.51
N ARG A 71 12.23 -16.06 -26.29
CA ARG A 71 11.62 -15.30 -27.38
C ARG A 71 12.70 -14.50 -28.09
N VAL A 72 12.70 -14.52 -29.42
CA VAL A 72 13.62 -13.73 -30.23
C VAL A 72 12.90 -12.52 -30.82
N VAL A 73 13.54 -11.35 -30.75
CA VAL A 73 13.09 -10.11 -31.41
C VAL A 73 14.31 -9.50 -32.10
N ASP A 74 14.16 -9.19 -33.39
CA ASP A 74 15.23 -8.63 -34.24
C ASP A 74 16.56 -9.40 -34.17
N GLY A 75 16.47 -10.74 -34.05
CA GLY A 75 17.62 -11.63 -33.96
C GLY A 75 18.26 -11.75 -32.57
N TYR A 76 17.74 -11.08 -31.54
CA TYR A 76 18.24 -11.14 -30.17
C TYR A 76 17.30 -11.90 -29.23
N PRO A 77 17.82 -12.74 -28.31
CA PRO A 77 17.01 -13.36 -27.26
C PRO A 77 16.54 -12.30 -26.26
N VAL A 78 15.26 -12.36 -25.89
CA VAL A 78 14.61 -11.38 -25.01
C VAL A 78 14.37 -12.00 -23.64
N LEU A 79 14.87 -11.31 -22.61
CA LEU A 79 14.57 -11.61 -21.22
C LEU A 79 13.21 -11.04 -20.82
N LEU A 80 12.45 -11.80 -20.04
CA LEU A 80 11.22 -11.30 -19.44
C LEU A 80 11.53 -10.21 -18.42
N THR A 81 10.83 -9.09 -18.51
CA THR A 81 11.02 -7.94 -17.63
C THR A 81 9.97 -7.86 -16.53
N MET A 82 10.28 -7.12 -15.47
CA MET A 82 9.32 -6.67 -14.47
C MET A 82 9.57 -5.21 -14.09
N SER A 83 8.55 -4.54 -13.55
CA SER A 83 8.66 -3.17 -13.06
C SER A 83 9.74 -3.05 -11.97
N GLY A 84 10.53 -1.98 -12.00
CA GLY A 84 11.62 -1.72 -11.04
C GLY A 84 11.16 -1.29 -9.64
N GLY A 85 12.07 -1.38 -8.66
CA GLY A 85 11.77 -1.22 -7.23
C GLY A 85 11.09 0.10 -6.81
N LEU A 86 11.58 1.27 -7.23
CA LEU A 86 11.00 2.56 -6.84
C LEU A 86 9.63 2.80 -7.50
N SER A 87 9.50 2.47 -8.79
CA SER A 87 8.22 2.54 -9.50
C SER A 87 7.17 1.62 -8.87
N GLN A 88 7.56 0.42 -8.43
CA GLN A 88 6.67 -0.48 -7.70
C GLN A 88 6.26 0.07 -6.34
N ILE A 89 7.15 0.72 -5.59
CA ILE A 89 6.81 1.34 -4.30
C ILE A 89 5.83 2.48 -4.52
N GLN A 90 6.09 3.38 -5.47
CA GLN A 90 5.17 4.47 -5.80
C GLN A 90 3.80 3.93 -6.23
N GLN A 91 3.76 2.94 -7.12
CA GLN A 91 2.51 2.33 -7.57
C GLN A 91 1.75 1.65 -6.43
N LYS A 92 2.43 0.92 -5.54
CA LYS A 92 1.80 0.29 -4.38
C LYS A 92 1.29 1.34 -3.39
N LEU A 93 2.04 2.42 -3.17
CA LEU A 93 1.64 3.49 -2.27
C LEU A 93 0.43 4.25 -2.84
N MET A 94 0.45 4.57 -4.14
CA MET A 94 -0.72 5.15 -4.83
C MET A 94 -1.93 4.23 -4.77
N ALA A 95 -1.77 2.94 -5.06
CA ALA A 95 -2.87 1.99 -4.97
C ALA A 95 -3.45 1.84 -3.55
N VAL A 96 -2.62 2.02 -2.51
CA VAL A 96 -3.10 2.07 -1.11
C VAL A 96 -3.83 3.40 -0.86
N LEU A 97 -3.29 4.52 -1.32
CA LEU A 97 -3.94 5.84 -1.19
C LEU A 97 -5.30 5.88 -1.90
N ASP A 98 -5.37 5.37 -3.12
CA ASP A 98 -6.61 5.26 -3.90
C ASP A 98 -7.62 4.38 -3.17
N LYS A 99 -7.19 3.21 -2.68
CA LYS A 99 -8.08 2.32 -1.90
C LYS A 99 -8.59 2.97 -0.62
N VAL A 100 -7.76 3.73 0.09
CA VAL A 100 -8.17 4.42 1.31
C VAL A 100 -9.15 5.55 1.00
N ASN A 101 -8.91 6.30 -0.08
CA ASN A 101 -9.80 7.36 -0.55
C ASN A 101 -11.15 6.80 -1.04
N ASP A 102 -11.14 5.61 -1.64
CA ASP A 102 -12.32 4.90 -2.13
C ASP A 102 -13.01 4.03 -1.07
N LEU A 103 -12.55 4.02 0.19
CA LEU A 103 -13.24 3.28 1.24
C LEU A 103 -14.66 3.83 1.39
N PRO A 104 -15.71 3.03 1.14
CA PRO A 104 -17.08 3.49 1.27
C PRO A 104 -17.46 3.48 2.76
N LEU A 105 -17.03 4.52 3.48
CA LEU A 105 -17.31 4.69 4.91
C LEU A 105 -18.80 4.98 5.16
N THR A 106 -19.45 5.66 4.22
CA THR A 106 -20.86 6.03 4.30
C THR A 106 -21.80 4.82 4.43
N PRO A 107 -21.71 3.76 3.60
CA PRO A 107 -22.55 2.58 3.79
C PRO A 107 -22.25 1.82 5.08
N MET A 108 -20.99 1.76 5.56
CA MET A 108 -20.68 1.14 6.86
C MET A 108 -21.36 1.89 8.02
N VAL A 109 -21.28 3.23 8.02
CA VAL A 109 -21.94 4.07 9.03
C VAL A 109 -23.46 3.96 8.93
N SER A 110 -24.01 3.93 7.71
CA SER A 110 -25.44 3.74 7.48
C SER A 110 -25.91 2.39 8.00
N GLU A 111 -25.18 1.31 7.74
CA GLU A 111 -25.55 -0.04 8.16
C GLU A 111 -25.47 -0.17 9.68
N ALA A 112 -24.41 0.35 10.30
CA ALA A 112 -24.29 0.42 11.75
C ALA A 112 -25.46 1.20 12.39
N THR A 113 -25.86 2.33 11.77
CA THR A 113 -27.00 3.13 12.25
C THR A 113 -28.31 2.37 12.14
N LYS A 114 -28.53 1.61 11.06
CA LYS A 114 -29.71 0.75 10.90
C LYS A 114 -29.74 -0.36 11.96
N THR A 115 -28.64 -1.07 12.17
CA THR A 115 -28.54 -2.10 13.21
C THR A 115 -28.84 -1.53 14.59
N LEU A 116 -28.31 -0.33 14.90
CA LEU A 116 -28.61 0.35 16.16
C LEU A 116 -30.11 0.69 16.30
N ALA A 117 -30.74 1.17 15.23
CA ALA A 117 -32.17 1.47 15.22
C ALA A 117 -33.03 0.21 15.41
N GLU A 118 -32.61 -0.91 14.82
CA GLU A 118 -33.28 -2.20 14.94
C GLU A 118 -33.17 -2.76 16.36
N ILE A 119 -31.97 -2.68 16.98
CA ILE A 119 -31.78 -3.00 18.40
C ILE A 119 -32.69 -2.13 19.28
N GLN A 120 -32.79 -0.81 19.03
CA GLN A 120 -33.70 0.05 19.80
C GLN A 120 -35.17 -0.39 19.66
N SER A 121 -35.58 -0.87 18.48
CA SER A 121 -36.92 -1.41 18.26
C SER A 121 -37.15 -2.65 19.11
N THR A 122 -36.26 -3.64 19.03
CA THR A 122 -36.32 -4.90 19.79
C THR A 122 -36.36 -4.64 21.30
N LEU A 123 -35.54 -3.71 21.80
CA LEU A 123 -35.54 -3.36 23.23
C LEU A 123 -36.87 -2.72 23.67
N ARG A 124 -37.50 -1.90 22.81
CA ARG A 124 -38.83 -1.32 23.10
C ARG A 124 -39.91 -2.38 23.13
N GLU A 125 -39.85 -3.35 22.23
CA GLU A 125 -40.79 -4.46 22.18
C GLU A 125 -40.64 -5.40 23.38
N LEU A 126 -39.40 -5.74 23.75
CA LEU A 126 -39.08 -6.45 24.99
C LEU A 126 -39.66 -5.73 26.23
N LYS A 127 -39.48 -4.41 26.35
CA LYS A 127 -40.07 -3.64 27.46
C LYS A 127 -41.59 -3.78 27.53
N LYS A 128 -42.29 -3.75 26.39
CA LYS A 128 -43.74 -3.94 26.34
C LYS A 128 -44.15 -5.32 26.79
N THR A 129 -43.48 -6.36 26.28
CA THR A 129 -43.75 -7.76 26.67
C THR A 129 -43.54 -7.98 28.16
N LEU A 130 -42.48 -7.43 28.73
CA LEU A 130 -42.19 -7.51 30.17
C LEU A 130 -43.24 -6.78 31.02
N ALA A 131 -43.69 -5.60 30.58
CA ALA A 131 -44.76 -4.87 31.25
C ALA A 131 -46.06 -5.70 31.28
N SER A 132 -46.42 -6.33 30.17
CA SER A 132 -47.58 -7.24 30.08
C SER A 132 -47.43 -8.48 30.98
N LEU A 133 -46.23 -9.07 31.04
CA LEU A 133 -45.96 -10.25 31.88
C LEU A 133 -46.03 -9.92 33.38
N ASN A 134 -45.51 -8.75 33.79
CA ASN A 134 -45.63 -8.26 35.17
C ASN A 134 -47.08 -8.03 35.60
N GLN A 135 -47.96 -7.72 34.64
CA GLN A 135 -49.39 -7.52 34.90
C GLN A 135 -50.15 -8.84 35.11
N ILE A 136 -49.57 -9.97 34.69
CA ILE A 136 -50.22 -11.29 34.67
C ILE A 136 -49.65 -12.24 35.74
N THR A 137 -48.47 -11.96 36.33
CA THR A 137 -47.74 -12.94 37.17
C THR A 137 -47.41 -12.43 38.58
N SER A 138 -47.86 -13.14 39.62
CA SER A 138 -47.75 -12.73 41.04
C SER A 138 -46.58 -13.34 41.83
N SER A 139 -45.57 -13.95 41.19
CA SER A 139 -44.48 -14.62 41.91
C SER A 139 -43.29 -13.70 42.17
N LYS A 140 -42.75 -13.72 43.41
CA LYS A 140 -41.59 -12.91 43.84
C LYS A 140 -40.35 -13.11 42.95
N ALA A 141 -40.12 -14.32 42.44
CA ALA A 141 -38.99 -14.62 41.56
C ALA A 141 -39.12 -13.98 40.16
N MET A 142 -40.34 -13.77 39.66
CA MET A 142 -40.56 -13.06 38.40
C MET A 142 -40.41 -11.56 38.57
N GLN A 143 -40.78 -11.02 39.73
CA GLN A 143 -40.59 -9.59 40.03
C GLN A 143 -39.11 -9.20 40.03
N SER A 144 -38.23 -10.00 40.64
CA SER A 144 -36.78 -9.73 40.64
C SER A 144 -36.17 -9.82 39.24
N LEU A 145 -36.54 -10.86 38.48
CA LEU A 145 -36.05 -11.04 37.11
C LEU A 145 -36.45 -9.86 36.19
N ALA A 146 -37.69 -9.38 36.32
CA ALA A 146 -38.15 -8.22 35.56
C ALA A 146 -37.38 -6.94 35.93
N GLN A 147 -37.04 -6.78 37.21
CA GLN A 147 -36.27 -5.64 37.71
C GLN A 147 -34.84 -5.63 37.15
N ASP A 148 -34.16 -6.78 37.20
CA ASP A 148 -32.80 -6.94 36.68
C ASP A 148 -32.76 -6.69 35.17
N MET A 149 -33.72 -7.24 34.42
CA MET A 149 -33.85 -6.98 32.99
C MET A 149 -34.09 -5.50 32.70
N GLN A 150 -34.95 -4.82 33.47
CA GLN A 150 -35.22 -3.40 33.27
C GLN A 150 -33.93 -2.57 33.45
N GLN A 151 -33.10 -2.92 34.42
CA GLN A 151 -31.81 -2.28 34.65
C GLN A 151 -30.83 -2.55 33.51
N THR A 152 -30.71 -3.80 33.04
CA THR A 152 -29.90 -4.14 31.86
C THR A 152 -30.36 -3.37 30.61
N LEU A 153 -31.67 -3.24 30.39
CA LEU A 153 -32.22 -2.49 29.25
C LEU A 153 -31.94 -0.99 29.35
N GLN A 154 -31.84 -0.42 30.55
CA GLN A 154 -31.46 0.98 30.75
C GLN A 154 -29.97 1.20 30.48
N GLU A 155 -29.11 0.32 30.97
CA GLU A 155 -27.66 0.38 30.72
C GLU A 155 -27.34 0.20 29.24
N LEU A 156 -28.01 -0.75 28.57
CA LEU A 156 -27.83 -0.99 27.15
C LEU A 156 -28.33 0.21 26.31
N ASN A 157 -29.41 0.88 26.73
CA ASN A 157 -29.87 2.11 26.10
C ASN A 157 -28.85 3.26 26.24
N ARG A 158 -28.26 3.44 27.44
CA ARG A 158 -27.19 4.45 27.66
C ARG A 158 -25.96 4.17 26.80
N SER A 159 -25.51 2.92 26.72
CA SER A 159 -24.38 2.52 25.87
C SER A 159 -24.67 2.80 24.39
N MET A 160 -25.88 2.53 23.92
CA MET A 160 -26.28 2.80 22.55
C MET A 160 -26.44 4.29 22.24
N GLN A 161 -26.86 5.13 23.19
CA GLN A 161 -26.86 6.59 23.03
C GLN A 161 -25.43 7.13 22.83
N GLY A 162 -24.44 6.48 23.44
CA GLY A 162 -23.03 6.77 23.23
C GLY A 162 -22.54 6.53 21.81
N LEU A 163 -23.25 5.75 20.97
CA LEU A 163 -22.81 5.34 19.62
C LEU A 163 -23.70 5.87 18.48
N GLN A 164 -24.76 6.61 18.79
CA GLN A 164 -25.67 7.17 17.78
C GLN A 164 -25.08 8.35 17.00
N PRO A 165 -25.60 8.65 15.79
CA PRO A 165 -25.25 9.88 15.06
C PRO A 165 -25.42 11.12 15.93
N GLY A 166 -24.37 11.94 16.03
CA GLY A 166 -24.33 13.11 16.90
C GLY A 166 -23.80 12.87 18.32
N SER A 167 -23.52 11.61 18.71
CA SER A 167 -22.88 11.31 19.99
C SER A 167 -21.43 11.81 20.03
N PRO A 168 -20.86 12.07 21.23
CA PRO A 168 -19.46 12.47 21.36
C PRO A 168 -18.48 11.45 20.77
N ALA A 169 -18.78 10.14 20.84
CA ALA A 169 -17.93 9.10 20.28
C ALA A 169 -18.00 9.08 18.74
N TYR A 170 -19.21 9.23 18.18
CA TYR A 170 -19.43 9.33 16.73
C TYR A 170 -18.72 10.55 16.14
N ASN A 171 -18.85 11.71 16.78
CA ASN A 171 -18.19 12.94 16.33
C ASN A 171 -16.65 12.84 16.38
N ARG A 172 -16.09 12.16 17.39
CA ARG A 172 -14.64 11.90 17.45
C ARG A 172 -14.17 10.98 16.33
N LEU A 173 -14.97 9.96 16.00
CA LEU A 173 -14.67 9.05 14.89
C LEU A 173 -14.63 9.81 13.56
N LEU A 174 -15.62 10.67 13.30
CA LEU A 174 -15.65 11.53 12.12
C LEU A 174 -14.46 12.51 12.08
N ALA A 175 -14.15 13.16 13.20
CA ALA A 175 -13.00 14.07 13.29
C ALA A 175 -11.66 13.36 13.04
N ASN A 176 -11.50 12.13 13.54
CA ASN A 176 -10.31 11.32 13.29
C ASN A 176 -10.19 10.94 11.80
N MET A 177 -11.32 10.63 11.13
CA MET A 177 -11.32 10.36 9.69
C MET A 177 -10.89 11.59 8.89
N GLN A 178 -11.42 12.77 9.21
CA GLN A 178 -11.00 14.02 8.56
C GLN A 178 -9.51 14.32 8.75
N ARG A 179 -8.96 14.00 9.94
CA ARG A 179 -7.53 14.15 10.22
C ARG A 179 -6.68 13.16 9.43
N LEU A 180 -7.12 11.91 9.29
CA LEU A 180 -6.46 10.92 8.43
C LEU A 180 -6.39 11.44 6.99
N ASP A 181 -7.52 11.92 6.47
CA ASP A 181 -7.65 12.52 5.15
C ASP A 181 -6.64 13.65 4.90
N GLN A 182 -6.45 14.51 5.90
CA GLN A 182 -5.49 15.61 5.85
C GLN A 182 -4.05 15.10 5.77
N VAL A 183 -3.69 14.11 6.59
CA VAL A 183 -2.35 13.48 6.57
C VAL A 183 -2.08 12.84 5.22
N LEU A 184 -3.06 12.15 4.62
CA LEU A 184 -2.91 11.53 3.31
C LEU A 184 -2.65 12.57 2.21
N ARG A 185 -3.32 13.72 2.26
CA ARG A 185 -3.07 14.84 1.32
C ARG A 185 -1.69 15.46 1.51
N GLU A 186 -1.24 15.62 2.74
CA GLU A 186 0.11 16.13 3.03
C GLU A 186 1.19 15.17 2.53
N LEU A 187 0.99 13.86 2.69
CA LEU A 187 1.88 12.85 2.12
C LEU A 187 1.93 12.93 0.60
N GLN A 188 0.80 13.14 -0.10
CA GLN A 188 0.80 13.37 -1.54
C GLN A 188 1.65 14.60 -1.94
N SER A 189 1.55 15.69 -1.19
CA SER A 189 2.34 16.90 -1.44
C SER A 189 3.83 16.68 -1.21
N VAL A 190 4.22 15.95 -0.15
CA VAL A 190 5.62 15.60 0.10
C VAL A 190 6.15 14.69 -1.00
N LEU A 191 5.36 13.74 -1.50
CA LEU A 191 5.76 12.89 -2.62
C LEU A 191 5.98 13.70 -3.91
N ARG A 192 5.12 14.69 -4.19
CA ARG A 192 5.32 15.64 -5.30
C ARG A 192 6.56 16.50 -5.08
N THR A 193 6.77 16.99 -3.85
CA THR A 193 7.92 17.84 -3.52
C THR A 193 9.23 17.05 -3.54
N LEU A 194 9.23 15.77 -3.18
CA LEU A 194 10.40 14.90 -3.31
C LEU A 194 10.73 14.64 -4.78
N ASN A 195 9.69 14.47 -5.62
CA ASN A 195 9.85 14.43 -7.07
C ASN A 195 10.47 15.73 -7.62
N ASP A 196 10.09 16.89 -7.07
CA ASP A 196 10.50 18.20 -7.62
C ASP A 196 11.80 18.78 -7.01
N LYS A 197 12.05 18.60 -5.70
CA LYS A 197 13.23 19.13 -4.98
C LYS A 197 14.45 18.23 -5.04
N SER A 198 14.30 16.95 -5.42
CA SER A 198 15.48 16.12 -5.73
C SER A 198 16.32 16.71 -6.87
N ASN A 199 15.76 17.64 -7.67
CA ASN A 199 16.48 18.40 -8.71
C ASN A 199 17.29 19.61 -8.20
N ALA A 200 17.13 20.06 -6.95
CA ALA A 200 17.66 21.36 -6.51
C ALA A 200 18.98 21.29 -5.71
N LEU A 201 19.42 20.10 -5.28
CA LEU A 201 20.58 19.95 -4.39
C LEU A 201 21.92 19.71 -5.11
N ILE A 202 21.96 19.67 -6.45
CA ILE A 202 23.20 19.53 -7.24
C ILE A 202 23.30 20.59 -8.32
N PHE A 203 23.42 21.84 -7.89
CA PHE A 203 24.17 22.83 -8.65
C PHE A 203 25.17 23.48 -7.67
N GLN A 204 26.43 23.02 -7.72
CA GLN A 204 27.54 23.79 -7.18
C GLN A 204 27.63 25.09 -7.97
N ALA A 205 27.72 26.22 -7.26
CA ALA A 205 28.05 27.50 -7.85
C ALA A 205 29.39 27.39 -8.62
N PRO A 206 29.55 28.07 -9.77
CA PRO A 206 30.80 28.02 -10.53
C PRO A 206 31.97 28.49 -9.64
N GLU A 207 33.08 27.74 -9.65
CA GLU A 207 34.31 28.11 -8.95
C GLU A 207 34.74 29.52 -9.38
N SER A 208 34.76 30.45 -8.43
CA SER A 208 35.48 31.71 -8.58
C SER A 208 36.99 31.41 -8.54
N GLU A 209 37.71 31.72 -9.61
CA GLU A 209 39.16 31.52 -9.74
C GLU A 209 39.92 32.15 -8.56
N ASP A 210 40.82 31.36 -7.97
CA ASP A 210 41.64 31.75 -6.82
C ASP A 210 42.77 32.70 -7.26
N PRO A 211 42.89 33.93 -6.69
CA PRO A 211 43.88 34.90 -7.15
C PRO A 211 45.31 34.47 -6.81
N GLN A 212 46.14 34.27 -7.84
CA GLN A 212 47.55 33.90 -7.66
C GLN A 212 48.40 35.07 -7.15
N PRO A 213 49.20 34.89 -6.08
CA PRO A 213 50.08 35.93 -5.57
C PRO A 213 51.28 36.16 -6.50
N LYS A 214 51.55 37.43 -6.82
CA LYS A 214 52.72 37.83 -7.63
C LYS A 214 54.01 37.67 -6.81
N ARG A 215 54.99 36.94 -7.37
CA ARG A 215 56.34 36.77 -6.81
C ARG A 215 56.99 38.12 -6.49
N ALA A 216 57.56 38.25 -5.30
CA ALA A 216 58.54 39.31 -5.00
C ALA A 216 59.82 39.05 -5.80
N LYS A 217 60.33 40.08 -6.49
CA LYS A 217 61.64 40.03 -7.15
C LYS A 217 62.75 40.24 -6.11
N PRO A 218 63.91 39.58 -6.26
CA PRO A 218 65.10 39.89 -5.48
C PRO A 218 65.69 41.25 -5.84
#